data_AF-A0A7J6RJ87-F1
#
_entry.id   AF-A0A7J6RJ87-F1
#
_cell.length_a   1.000
_cell.length_b   1.000
_cell.length_c   1.000
_cell.angle_alpha   90.00
_cell.angle_beta   90.00
_cell.angle_gamma   90.00
#
_symmetry.space_group_name_H-M   'P 1'
#
loop_
_entity.id
_entity.type
_entity.pdbx_description
1 polymer ?
#
loop_
_entity_poly.entity_id
_entity_poly.type
_entity_poly.pdbx_seq_one_letter_code
_entity_poly.pdbx_strand_id
1 'polypeptide(L)'
;MSESCTLSNFGESLCLDSLGSLAVEVPVEVALLLLAFATLALAADHLCDSMETLCDHWGLPEEIGGATFMAFGGAVPEITVNSMATMKAIMRGNQESDAALGIGAILGSGLLAFLTVPALCSIASVNKVPLLLKRRPLTRDVLFYGASVLVLLHALRTSISAAHGVLLLVVYGVYVTVLCYGDQVRSWYSQWRLTHRAGVAAALEPSNTSDGTAEFQSFREFRRKASDQKSSVFRDKYDEELALPLMETGSTPSPADTARTTPVLQNIQTDLAAVLWPLKRVVDVTCPDCRIYQPRENLYAVTFLASFAWVSLASFVVGCVVDRWVALLQNPSSSGFFGLALVAL
;
A
#
# COMPACT_ATOMS: atom_id res chain seq x y z
N MET A 1 40.31 -18.37 10.21
CA MET A 1 40.49 -18.58 8.77
C MET A 1 39.34 -17.84 8.11
N SER A 2 39.63 -16.83 7.29
CA SER A 2 38.61 -15.99 6.64
C SER A 2 37.88 -16.80 5.58
N GLU A 3 36.67 -17.25 5.87
CA GLU A 3 35.81 -17.83 4.84
C GLU A 3 35.49 -16.74 3.82
N SER A 4 35.73 -17.06 2.55
CA SER A 4 35.44 -16.16 1.44
C SER A 4 33.92 -15.98 1.35
N CYS A 5 33.44 -14.74 1.32
CA CYS A 5 32.02 -14.42 1.14
C CYS A 5 31.55 -14.97 -0.22
N THR A 6 30.84 -16.11 -0.20
CA THR A 6 30.21 -16.71 -1.38
C THR A 6 28.80 -16.14 -1.54
N LEU A 7 28.25 -16.20 -2.76
CA LEU A 7 26.90 -15.69 -3.04
C LEU A 7 25.80 -16.38 -2.20
N SER A 8 26.05 -17.62 -1.75
CA SER A 8 25.20 -18.33 -0.79
C SER A 8 25.27 -17.74 0.61
N ASN A 9 26.48 -17.40 1.09
CA ASN A 9 26.68 -16.83 2.43
C ASN A 9 26.19 -15.37 2.51
N PHE A 10 26.22 -14.64 1.39
CA PHE A 10 25.63 -13.29 1.33
C PHE A 10 24.12 -13.33 1.52
N GLY A 11 23.44 -14.36 0.99
CA GLY A 11 22.00 -14.53 1.12
C GLY A 11 21.52 -15.14 2.44
N GLU A 12 22.40 -15.81 3.19
CA GLU A 12 22.04 -16.43 4.48
C GLU A 12 22.50 -15.61 5.70
N SER A 13 23.63 -14.91 5.61
CA SER A 13 24.17 -14.15 6.75
C SER A 13 24.79 -12.80 6.39
N LEU A 14 24.56 -12.27 5.17
CA LEU A 14 25.18 -11.02 4.68
C LEU A 14 26.73 -11.04 4.83
N CYS A 15 27.32 -12.23 4.95
CA CYS A 15 28.72 -12.47 5.31
C CYS A 15 29.20 -11.85 6.64
N LEU A 16 28.30 -11.57 7.57
CA LEU A 16 28.64 -11.05 8.89
C LEU A 16 29.40 -12.05 9.78
N ASP A 17 29.30 -13.37 9.51
CA ASP A 17 30.04 -14.41 10.23
C ASP A 17 31.57 -14.25 10.16
N SER A 18 32.08 -13.42 9.23
CA SER A 18 33.50 -13.09 9.15
C SER A 18 33.95 -12.06 10.21
N LEU A 19 33.05 -11.37 10.90
CA LEU A 19 33.35 -10.50 12.04
C LEU A 19 33.29 -11.34 13.32
N GLY A 20 34.39 -12.04 13.64
CA GLY A 20 34.48 -13.05 14.71
C GLY A 20 34.25 -12.60 16.17
N SER A 21 33.46 -11.56 16.45
CA SER A 21 33.02 -11.17 17.80
C SER A 21 31.53 -10.82 17.85
N LEU A 22 30.76 -11.63 18.59
CA LEU A 22 29.32 -11.46 18.82
C LEU A 22 28.92 -10.04 19.32
N ALA A 23 29.82 -9.38 20.06
CA ALA A 23 29.60 -8.03 20.59
C ALA A 23 29.60 -6.92 19.53
N VAL A 24 30.19 -7.14 18.36
CA VAL A 24 30.19 -6.20 17.22
C VAL A 24 29.14 -6.60 16.19
N GLU A 25 28.85 -7.89 16.08
CA GLU A 25 27.88 -8.44 15.14
C GLU A 25 26.45 -7.95 15.41
N VAL A 26 25.95 -8.12 16.63
CA VAL A 26 24.59 -7.68 17.02
C VAL A 26 24.35 -6.18 16.78
N PRO A 27 25.23 -5.24 17.21
CA PRO A 27 24.99 -3.82 16.94
C PRO A 27 25.07 -3.46 15.46
N VAL A 28 25.89 -4.15 14.66
CA VAL A 28 25.90 -3.95 13.20
C VAL A 28 24.60 -4.45 12.57
N GLU A 29 24.06 -5.57 13.02
CA GLU A 29 22.75 -6.08 12.57
C GLU A 29 21.61 -5.12 12.93
N VAL A 30 21.58 -4.61 14.16
CA VAL A 30 20.61 -3.58 14.57
C VAL A 30 20.75 -2.33 13.70
N ALA A 31 21.98 -1.88 13.43
CA ALA A 31 22.21 -0.70 12.58
C ALA A 31 21.76 -0.94 11.13
N LEU A 32 22.03 -2.12 10.57
CA LEU A 32 21.57 -2.52 9.24
C LEU A 32 20.05 -2.61 9.17
N LEU A 33 19.41 -3.17 10.21
CA LEU A 33 17.96 -3.25 10.31
C LEU A 33 17.32 -1.85 10.36
N LEU A 34 17.86 -0.95 11.18
CA LEU A 34 17.39 0.45 11.25
C LEU A 34 17.57 1.18 9.91
N LEU A 35 18.69 0.95 9.22
CA LEU A 35 18.95 1.53 7.90
C LEU A 35 18.00 0.95 6.84
N ALA A 36 17.69 -0.34 6.90
CA ALA A 36 16.72 -0.98 6.01
C ALA A 36 15.31 -0.43 6.23
N PHE A 37 14.86 -0.28 7.47
CA PHE A 37 13.57 0.36 7.78
C PHE A 37 13.50 1.82 7.32
N ALA A 38 14.57 2.59 7.51
CA ALA A 38 14.62 3.96 7.00
C ALA A 38 14.59 4.01 5.46
N THR A 39 15.26 3.06 4.80
CA THR A 39 15.23 2.93 3.34
C THR A 39 13.82 2.56 2.86
N LEU A 40 13.15 1.63 3.55
CA LEU A 40 11.77 1.24 3.24
C LEU A 40 10.82 2.44 3.36
N ALA A 41 10.89 3.20 4.45
CA ALA A 41 10.06 4.38 4.64
C ALA A 41 10.22 5.40 3.50
N LEU A 42 11.47 5.71 3.12
CA LEU A 42 11.76 6.66 2.05
C LEU A 42 11.39 6.13 0.65
N ALA A 43 11.70 4.87 0.36
CA ALA A 43 11.45 4.27 -0.94
C ALA A 43 9.96 3.96 -1.17
N ALA A 44 9.22 3.63 -0.11
CA ALA A 44 7.77 3.39 -0.17
C ALA A 44 7.00 4.66 -0.55
N ASP A 45 7.39 5.83 -0.03
CA ASP A 45 6.79 7.11 -0.42
C ASP A 45 6.95 7.36 -1.93
N HIS A 46 8.17 7.20 -2.46
CA HIS A 46 8.45 7.32 -3.90
C HIS A 46 7.72 6.27 -4.74
N LEU A 47 7.59 5.03 -4.22
CA LEU A 47 6.83 3.97 -4.88
C LEU A 47 5.35 4.34 -4.97
N CYS A 48 4.74 4.81 -3.87
CA CYS A 48 3.35 5.27 -3.85
C CYS A 48 3.14 6.43 -4.84
N ASP A 49 3.98 7.47 -4.80
CA ASP A 49 3.90 8.60 -5.74
C ASP A 49 3.98 8.13 -7.21
N SER A 50 4.89 7.20 -7.53
CA SER A 50 5.03 6.65 -8.89
C SER A 50 3.81 5.84 -9.34
N MET A 51 3.16 5.13 -8.42
CA MET A 51 1.95 4.34 -8.70
C MET A 51 0.72 5.23 -8.85
N GLU A 52 0.64 6.34 -8.11
CA GLU A 52 -0.40 7.37 -8.28
C GLU A 52 -0.30 8.00 -9.67
N THR A 53 0.90 8.46 -10.07
CA THR A 53 1.15 9.01 -11.41
C THR A 53 0.86 7.99 -12.51
N LEU A 54 1.19 6.72 -12.30
CA LEU A 54 0.85 5.64 -13.24
C LEU A 54 -0.67 5.46 -13.39
N CYS A 55 -1.40 5.48 -12.26
CA CYS A 55 -2.86 5.36 -12.27
C CYS A 55 -3.52 6.56 -12.96
N ASP A 56 -3.01 7.77 -12.75
CA ASP A 56 -3.48 8.99 -13.44
C ASP A 56 -3.27 8.88 -14.95
N HIS A 57 -2.07 8.48 -15.38
CA HIS A 57 -1.73 8.36 -16.80
C HIS A 57 -2.59 7.30 -17.52
N TRP A 58 -2.94 6.22 -16.83
CA TRP A 58 -3.81 5.16 -17.36
C TRP A 58 -5.31 5.47 -17.19
N GLY A 59 -5.67 6.60 -16.57
CA GLY A 59 -7.06 6.99 -16.33
C GLY A 59 -7.81 6.02 -15.42
N LEU A 60 -7.10 5.33 -14.52
CA LEU A 60 -7.70 4.40 -13.56
C LEU A 60 -8.38 5.18 -12.43
N PRO A 61 -9.64 4.86 -12.08
CA PRO A 61 -10.26 5.43 -10.90
C PRO A 61 -9.46 5.07 -9.64
N GLU A 62 -9.37 5.99 -8.69
CA GLU A 62 -8.63 5.80 -7.43
C GLU A 62 -9.07 4.56 -6.65
N GLU A 63 -10.39 4.31 -6.58
CA GLU A 63 -10.97 3.11 -5.94
C GLU A 63 -10.42 1.80 -6.58
N ILE A 64 -9.97 1.85 -7.84
CA ILE A 64 -9.38 0.72 -8.59
C ILE A 64 -7.86 0.71 -8.48
N GLY A 65 -7.20 1.85 -8.72
CA GLY A 65 -5.75 1.98 -8.64
C GLY A 65 -5.21 1.59 -7.26
N GLY A 66 -5.84 2.08 -6.18
CA GLY A 66 -5.46 1.74 -4.82
C GLY A 66 -5.71 0.28 -4.45
N ALA A 67 -6.91 -0.23 -4.77
CA ALA A 67 -7.31 -1.58 -4.39
C ALA A 67 -6.61 -2.69 -5.17
N THR A 68 -6.02 -2.37 -6.34
CA THR A 68 -5.38 -3.37 -7.21
C THR A 68 -3.91 -3.04 -7.43
N PHE A 69 -3.59 -1.94 -8.11
CA PHE A 69 -2.21 -1.62 -8.50
C PHE A 69 -1.33 -1.41 -7.27
N MET A 70 -1.71 -0.49 -6.38
CA MET A 70 -0.93 -0.19 -5.16
C MET A 70 -0.84 -1.40 -4.23
N ALA A 71 -1.98 -2.06 -3.96
CA ALA A 71 -2.03 -3.26 -3.15
C ALA A 71 -1.17 -4.40 -3.74
N PHE A 72 -1.19 -4.58 -5.06
CA PHE A 72 -0.37 -5.58 -5.75
C PHE A 72 1.11 -5.23 -5.66
N GLY A 73 1.50 -3.96 -5.87
CA GLY A 73 2.90 -3.54 -5.82
C GLY A 73 3.59 -3.85 -4.49
N GLY A 74 2.89 -3.64 -3.37
CA GLY A 74 3.38 -4.01 -2.04
C GLY A 74 3.44 -5.53 -1.82
N ALA A 75 2.54 -6.30 -2.44
CA ALA A 75 2.48 -7.76 -2.27
C ALA A 75 3.42 -8.55 -3.20
N VAL A 76 3.95 -7.96 -4.29
CA VAL A 76 4.82 -8.67 -5.24
C VAL A 76 6.05 -9.30 -4.58
N PRO A 77 6.81 -8.60 -3.72
CA PRO A 77 7.97 -9.18 -3.05
C PRO A 77 7.58 -10.38 -2.19
N GLU A 78 6.52 -10.26 -1.40
CA GLU A 78 5.99 -11.34 -0.56
C GLU A 78 5.57 -12.56 -1.39
N ILE A 79 4.82 -12.34 -2.47
CA ILE A 79 4.37 -13.41 -3.38
C ILE A 79 5.59 -14.10 -4.01
N THR A 80 6.61 -13.34 -4.39
CA THR A 80 7.84 -13.87 -5.01
C THR A 80 8.64 -14.72 -4.02
N VAL A 81 8.85 -14.23 -2.79
CA VAL A 81 9.57 -14.96 -1.75
C VAL A 81 8.81 -16.23 -1.34
N ASN A 82 7.51 -16.11 -1.07
CA ASN A 82 6.67 -17.25 -0.66
C ASN A 82 6.56 -18.32 -1.77
N SER A 83 6.46 -17.91 -3.03
CA SER A 83 6.43 -18.85 -4.16
C SER A 83 7.77 -19.54 -4.37
N MET A 84 8.89 -18.82 -4.25
CA MET A 84 10.23 -19.40 -4.34
C MET A 84 10.51 -20.37 -3.20
N ALA A 85 10.13 -20.02 -1.96
CA ALA A 85 10.24 -20.89 -0.80
C ALA A 85 9.43 -22.19 -0.99
N THR A 86 8.18 -22.06 -1.43
CA THR A 86 7.31 -23.21 -1.72
C THR A 86 7.91 -24.10 -2.82
N MET A 87 8.44 -23.51 -3.89
CA MET A 87 9.07 -24.26 -4.97
C MET A 87 10.31 -25.03 -4.48
N LYS A 88 11.14 -24.41 -3.64
CA LYS A 88 12.32 -25.05 -3.03
C LYS A 88 11.92 -26.22 -2.12
N ALA A 89 10.85 -26.06 -1.34
CA ALA A 89 10.30 -27.10 -0.48
C ALA A 89 9.83 -28.32 -1.27
N ILE A 90 9.11 -28.09 -2.39
CA ILE A 90 8.68 -29.15 -3.31
C ILE A 90 9.91 -29.90 -3.88
N MET A 91 10.94 -29.18 -4.31
CA MET A 91 12.17 -29.80 -4.85
C MET A 91 12.94 -30.63 -3.81
N ARG A 92 12.88 -30.26 -2.52
CA ARG A 92 13.58 -30.96 -1.43
C ARG A 92 12.78 -32.09 -0.78
N GLY A 93 11.51 -32.27 -1.16
CA GLY A 93 10.64 -33.33 -0.62
C GLY A 93 10.09 -33.06 0.79
N ASN A 94 10.40 -31.91 1.40
CA ASN A 94 9.87 -31.50 2.70
C ASN A 94 8.66 -30.56 2.50
N GLN A 95 7.49 -31.14 2.24
CA GLN A 95 6.30 -30.36 1.89
C GLN A 95 5.54 -29.79 3.09
N GLU A 96 5.73 -30.33 4.30
CA GLU A 96 4.91 -29.98 5.47
C GLU A 96 5.42 -28.78 6.30
N SER A 97 6.73 -28.61 6.53
CA SER A 97 7.22 -27.52 7.41
C SER A 97 7.16 -26.15 6.74
N ASP A 98 7.56 -26.07 5.47
CA ASP A 98 7.77 -24.78 4.79
C ASP A 98 6.44 -24.18 4.30
N ALA A 99 5.45 -25.02 3.99
CA ALA A 99 4.10 -24.57 3.64
C ALA A 99 3.38 -23.93 4.84
N ALA A 100 3.55 -24.47 6.04
CA ALA A 100 2.95 -23.91 7.25
C ALA A 100 3.51 -22.51 7.60
N LEU A 101 4.81 -22.30 7.37
CA LEU A 101 5.48 -21.00 7.54
C LEU A 101 4.93 -19.94 6.59
N GLY A 102 4.78 -20.27 5.29
CA GLY A 102 4.25 -19.34 4.29
C GLY A 102 2.80 -18.92 4.57
N ILE A 103 1.95 -19.85 5.03
CA ILE A 103 0.55 -19.55 5.40
C ILE A 103 0.49 -18.61 6.60
N GLY A 104 1.37 -18.85 7.59
CA GLY A 104 1.53 -17.97 8.73
C GLY A 104 1.84 -16.55 8.27
N ALA A 105 2.88 -16.37 7.46
CA ALA A 105 3.30 -15.05 6.97
C ALA A 105 2.15 -14.30 6.26
N ILE A 106 1.40 -14.98 5.38
CA ILE A 106 0.26 -14.37 4.67
C ILE A 106 -0.85 -13.92 5.63
N LEU A 107 -1.20 -14.75 6.61
CA LEU A 107 -2.22 -14.40 7.61
C LEU A 107 -1.73 -13.27 8.54
N GLY A 108 -0.46 -13.27 8.92
CA GLY A 108 0.17 -12.22 9.71
C GLY A 108 0.14 -10.86 9.01
N SER A 109 0.58 -10.81 7.75
CA SER A 109 0.55 -9.60 6.89
C SER A 109 -0.87 -9.05 6.75
N GLY A 110 -1.85 -9.91 6.47
CA GLY A 110 -3.27 -9.50 6.42
C GLY A 110 -3.78 -8.91 7.74
N LEU A 111 -3.43 -9.50 8.89
CA LEU A 111 -3.84 -8.98 10.19
C LEU A 111 -3.21 -7.62 10.49
N LEU A 112 -1.92 -7.42 10.20
CA LEU A 112 -1.27 -6.12 10.39
C LEU A 112 -1.87 -5.06 9.46
N ALA A 113 -2.12 -5.38 8.20
CA ALA A 113 -2.68 -4.45 7.22
C ALA A 113 -4.12 -4.03 7.53
N PHE A 114 -4.98 -4.93 8.04
CA PHE A 114 -6.38 -4.61 8.30
C PHE A 114 -6.70 -4.17 9.73
N LEU A 115 -5.89 -4.57 10.73
CA LEU A 115 -6.12 -4.18 12.13
C LEU A 115 -5.11 -3.13 12.59
N THR A 116 -3.82 -3.41 12.46
CA THR A 116 -2.77 -2.60 13.06
C THR A 116 -2.62 -1.26 12.34
N VAL A 117 -2.49 -1.26 11.01
CA VAL A 117 -2.30 -0.02 10.23
C VAL A 117 -3.49 0.93 10.41
N PRO A 118 -4.76 0.53 10.21
CA PRO A 118 -5.89 1.45 10.39
C PRO A 118 -6.07 1.91 11.84
N ALA A 119 -5.77 1.06 12.82
CA ALA A 119 -5.81 1.45 14.23
C ALA A 119 -4.76 2.52 14.56
N LEU A 120 -3.51 2.34 14.11
CA LEU A 120 -2.44 3.31 14.31
C LEU A 120 -2.74 4.62 13.58
N CYS A 121 -3.20 4.56 12.32
CA CYS A 121 -3.64 5.75 11.58
C CYS A 121 -4.80 6.46 12.27
N SER A 122 -5.76 5.73 12.83
CA SER A 122 -6.88 6.31 13.57
C SER A 122 -6.46 6.99 14.87
N ILE A 123 -5.47 6.45 15.58
CA ILE A 123 -4.93 7.05 16.81
C ILE A 123 -4.05 8.26 16.49
N ALA A 124 -3.24 8.16 15.43
CA ALA A 124 -2.34 9.21 14.98
C ALA A 124 -3.04 10.39 14.30
N SER A 125 -4.32 10.27 13.94
CA SER A 125 -5.09 11.37 13.35
C SER A 125 -5.38 12.48 14.37
N VAL A 126 -4.44 13.41 14.49
CA VAL A 126 -4.45 14.53 15.46
C VAL A 126 -5.65 15.47 15.26
N ASN A 127 -6.12 15.64 14.02
CA ASN A 127 -7.11 16.65 13.67
C ASN A 127 -8.58 16.20 13.84
N LYS A 128 -8.83 14.97 14.32
CA LYS A 128 -10.18 14.40 14.54
C LYS A 128 -11.13 14.56 13.35
N VAL A 129 -10.60 14.64 12.12
CA VAL A 129 -11.42 14.72 10.92
C VAL A 129 -12.14 13.37 10.78
N PRO A 130 -13.49 13.34 10.70
CA PRO A 130 -14.21 12.09 10.56
C PRO A 130 -13.83 11.44 9.23
N LEU A 131 -13.22 10.26 9.30
CA LEU A 131 -12.99 9.42 8.12
C LEU A 131 -14.36 8.92 7.61
N LEU A 132 -14.87 9.57 6.57
CA LEU A 132 -16.15 9.24 5.97
C LEU A 132 -16.00 8.04 5.02
N LEU A 133 -16.18 6.83 5.55
CA LEU A 133 -16.17 5.62 4.73
C LEU A 133 -17.54 5.41 4.05
N LYS A 134 -17.51 5.20 2.73
CA LYS A 134 -18.69 4.75 1.98
C LYS A 134 -19.00 3.31 2.40
N ARG A 135 -20.21 3.07 2.94
CA ARG A 135 -20.63 1.73 3.40
C ARG A 135 -20.57 0.66 2.31
N ARG A 136 -20.89 1.00 1.06
CA ARG A 136 -21.00 0.01 -0.04
C ARG A 136 -19.64 -0.59 -0.47
N PRO A 137 -18.61 0.20 -0.84
CA PRO A 137 -17.27 -0.33 -1.10
C PRO A 137 -16.73 -1.13 0.08
N LEU A 138 -16.87 -0.59 1.30
CA LEU A 138 -16.41 -1.29 2.51
C LEU A 138 -17.07 -2.68 2.67
N THR A 139 -18.40 -2.76 2.53
CA THR A 139 -19.08 -4.06 2.62
C THR A 139 -18.65 -5.03 1.52
N ARG A 140 -18.41 -4.55 0.30
CA ARG A 140 -17.93 -5.38 -0.81
C ARG A 140 -16.55 -5.96 -0.47
N ASP A 141 -15.62 -5.10 -0.07
CA ASP A 141 -14.23 -5.49 0.16
C ASP A 141 -14.13 -6.47 1.34
N VAL A 142 -14.87 -6.23 2.42
CA VAL A 142 -14.96 -7.14 3.58
C VAL A 142 -15.59 -8.49 3.21
N LEU A 143 -16.63 -8.50 2.36
CA LEU A 143 -17.27 -9.76 1.91
C LEU A 143 -16.32 -10.62 1.09
N PHE A 144 -15.61 -10.03 0.11
CA PHE A 144 -14.66 -10.77 -0.72
C PHE A 144 -13.44 -11.23 0.09
N TYR A 145 -12.92 -10.38 0.98
CA TYR A 145 -11.84 -10.79 1.88
C TYR A 145 -12.27 -11.93 2.82
N GLY A 146 -13.46 -11.82 3.42
CA GLY A 146 -14.03 -12.88 4.26
C GLY A 146 -14.22 -14.19 3.49
N ALA A 147 -14.68 -14.13 2.24
CA ALA A 147 -14.78 -15.30 1.38
C ALA A 147 -13.41 -15.95 1.11
N SER A 148 -12.38 -15.15 0.81
CA SER A 148 -11.00 -15.63 0.63
C SER A 148 -10.47 -16.32 1.89
N VAL A 149 -10.69 -15.75 3.07
CA VAL A 149 -10.30 -16.36 4.36
C VAL A 149 -11.06 -17.66 4.60
N LEU A 150 -12.35 -17.75 4.29
CA LEU A 150 -13.13 -18.98 4.43
C LEU A 150 -12.63 -20.10 3.49
N VAL A 151 -12.29 -19.76 2.24
CA VAL A 151 -11.68 -20.71 1.29
C VAL A 151 -10.33 -21.19 1.81
N LEU A 152 -9.51 -20.29 2.35
CA LEU A 152 -8.23 -20.64 2.96
C LEU A 152 -8.42 -21.57 4.17
N LEU A 153 -9.35 -21.27 5.07
CA LEU A 153 -9.68 -22.13 6.22
C LEU A 153 -10.19 -23.52 5.78
N HIS A 154 -10.95 -23.58 4.70
CA HIS A 154 -11.40 -24.85 4.12
C HIS A 154 -10.22 -25.68 3.57
N ALA A 155 -9.28 -25.02 2.87
CA ALA A 155 -8.07 -25.65 2.36
C ALA A 155 -7.17 -26.20 3.48
N LEU A 156 -7.09 -25.50 4.62
CA LEU A 156 -6.35 -25.95 5.79
C LEU A 156 -6.95 -27.21 6.43
N ARG A 157 -8.27 -27.40 6.35
CA ARG A 157 -8.95 -28.58 6.92
C ARG A 157 -8.89 -29.82 6.04
N THR A 158 -8.83 -29.64 4.72
CA THR A 158 -9.03 -30.72 3.74
C THR A 158 -7.75 -31.13 3.01
N SER A 159 -6.59 -30.64 3.49
CA SER A 159 -5.28 -30.65 2.83
C SER A 159 -5.16 -29.67 1.67
N ILE A 160 -4.03 -28.96 1.62
CA ILE A 160 -3.78 -27.91 0.64
C ILE A 160 -3.49 -28.56 -0.70
N SER A 161 -4.28 -28.19 -1.71
CA SER A 161 -4.17 -28.72 -3.08
C SER A 161 -4.16 -27.56 -4.06
N ALA A 162 -3.64 -27.80 -5.27
CA ALA A 162 -3.62 -26.78 -6.33
C ALA A 162 -5.02 -26.25 -6.67
N ALA A 163 -6.06 -27.07 -6.49
CA ALA A 163 -7.45 -26.68 -6.71
C ALA A 163 -7.89 -25.54 -5.77
N HIS A 164 -7.46 -25.56 -4.51
CA HIS A 164 -7.74 -24.47 -3.57
C HIS A 164 -7.05 -23.16 -3.97
N GLY A 165 -5.82 -23.25 -4.48
CA GLY A 165 -5.09 -22.09 -5.02
C GLY A 165 -5.78 -21.48 -6.25
N VAL A 166 -6.23 -22.32 -7.18
CA VAL A 166 -7.02 -21.88 -8.34
C VAL A 166 -8.33 -21.23 -7.90
N LEU A 167 -9.02 -21.81 -6.90
CA LEU A 167 -10.25 -21.22 -6.36
C LEU A 167 -10.00 -19.83 -5.76
N LEU A 168 -8.93 -19.63 -4.99
CA LEU A 168 -8.54 -18.33 -4.46
C LEU A 168 -8.26 -17.31 -5.57
N LEU A 169 -7.57 -17.72 -6.65
CA LEU A 169 -7.35 -16.87 -7.83
C LEU A 169 -8.65 -16.50 -8.53
N VAL A 170 -9.62 -17.42 -8.62
CA VAL A 170 -10.95 -17.15 -9.17
C VAL A 170 -11.69 -16.14 -8.31
N VAL A 171 -11.69 -16.28 -6.97
CA VAL A 171 -12.31 -15.30 -6.06
C VAL A 171 -11.68 -13.92 -6.25
N TYR A 172 -10.36 -13.84 -6.35
CA TYR A 172 -9.65 -12.59 -6.64
C TYR A 172 -10.04 -12.00 -8.01
N GLY A 173 -10.10 -12.82 -9.06
CA GLY A 173 -10.52 -12.39 -10.39
C GLY A 173 -11.96 -11.87 -10.42
N VAL A 174 -12.88 -12.52 -9.71
CA VAL A 174 -14.26 -12.04 -9.54
C VAL A 174 -14.29 -10.72 -8.76
N TYR A 175 -13.49 -10.58 -7.70
CA TYR A 175 -13.36 -9.33 -6.96
C TYR A 175 -12.92 -8.17 -7.87
N VAL A 176 -11.82 -8.34 -8.61
CA VAL A 176 -11.31 -7.32 -9.55
C VAL A 176 -12.36 -7.00 -10.63
N THR A 177 -13.05 -8.02 -11.14
CA THR A 177 -14.13 -7.86 -12.11
C THR A 177 -15.26 -6.99 -11.55
N VAL A 178 -15.77 -7.30 -10.36
CA VAL A 178 -16.81 -6.51 -9.68
C VAL A 178 -16.32 -5.08 -9.40
N LEU A 179 -15.03 -4.93 -9.13
CA LEU A 179 -14.42 -3.64 -8.87
C LEU A 179 -14.36 -2.78 -10.14
N CYS A 180 -13.94 -3.35 -11.27
CA CYS A 180 -13.92 -2.68 -12.58
C CYS A 180 -15.32 -2.34 -13.10
N TYR A 181 -16.27 -3.28 -13.01
CA TYR A 181 -17.64 -3.04 -13.50
C TYR A 181 -18.49 -2.21 -12.52
N GLY A 182 -18.06 -2.06 -11.27
CA GLY A 182 -18.79 -1.32 -10.24
C GLY A 182 -19.10 0.13 -10.62
N ASP A 183 -18.15 0.82 -11.26
CA ASP A 183 -18.34 2.22 -11.67
C ASP A 183 -19.20 2.37 -12.92
N GLN A 184 -19.15 1.39 -13.82
CA GLN A 184 -20.02 1.34 -14.99
C GLN A 184 -21.48 1.08 -14.59
N VAL A 185 -21.70 0.19 -13.63
CA VAL A 185 -23.03 -0.07 -13.05
C VAL A 185 -23.50 1.14 -12.23
N ARG A 186 -22.61 1.84 -11.53
CA ARG A 186 -22.95 3.04 -10.74
C ARG A 186 -23.39 4.20 -11.64
N SER A 187 -22.65 4.45 -12.72
CA SER A 187 -22.97 5.49 -13.70
C SER A 187 -24.25 5.18 -14.47
N TRP A 188 -24.49 3.90 -14.81
CA TRP A 188 -25.74 3.47 -15.40
C TRP A 188 -26.92 3.58 -14.42
N TYR A 189 -26.78 3.14 -13.17
CA TYR A 189 -27.84 3.20 -12.16
C TYR A 189 -28.19 4.64 -11.77
N SER A 190 -27.21 5.55 -11.68
CA SER A 190 -27.48 6.97 -11.43
C SER A 190 -28.24 7.61 -12.60
N GLN A 191 -27.85 7.29 -13.84
CA GLN A 191 -28.58 7.72 -15.04
C GLN A 191 -30.02 7.18 -15.07
N TRP A 192 -30.21 5.90 -14.76
CA TRP A 192 -31.53 5.27 -14.69
C TRP A 192 -32.41 5.87 -13.59
N ARG A 193 -31.84 6.12 -12.40
CA ARG A 193 -32.57 6.72 -11.28
C ARG A 193 -32.97 8.18 -11.54
N LEU A 194 -32.10 8.94 -12.20
CA LEU A 194 -32.38 10.33 -12.58
C LEU A 194 -33.41 10.42 -13.70
N THR A 195 -33.36 9.53 -14.70
CA THR A 195 -34.38 9.47 -15.75
C THR A 195 -35.74 9.04 -15.21
N HIS A 196 -35.80 8.13 -14.24
CA HIS A 196 -37.06 7.79 -13.57
C HIS A 196 -37.58 8.90 -12.64
N ARG A 197 -36.71 9.60 -11.88
CA ARG A 197 -37.15 10.75 -11.07
C ARG A 197 -37.62 11.93 -11.92
N ALA A 198 -36.91 12.23 -13.01
CA ALA A 198 -37.30 13.25 -13.96
C ALA A 198 -38.60 12.86 -14.69
N GLY A 199 -38.77 11.58 -15.05
CA GLY A 199 -40.02 11.09 -15.64
C GLY A 199 -41.21 11.16 -14.68
N VAL A 200 -41.00 10.91 -13.39
CA VAL A 200 -42.05 11.06 -12.36
C VAL A 200 -42.35 12.54 -12.08
N ALA A 201 -41.35 13.42 -12.05
CA ALA A 201 -41.54 14.86 -11.90
C ALA A 201 -42.26 15.49 -13.11
N ALA A 202 -41.87 15.11 -14.33
CA ALA A 202 -42.50 15.56 -15.57
C ALA A 202 -43.93 15.03 -15.75
N ALA A 203 -44.28 13.90 -15.12
CA ALA A 203 -45.65 13.38 -15.10
C ALA A 203 -46.56 14.07 -14.07
N LEU A 204 -45.99 14.85 -13.13
CA LEU A 204 -46.71 15.55 -12.07
C LEU A 204 -46.96 17.04 -12.38
N GLU A 205 -46.33 17.63 -13.40
CA GLU A 205 -46.57 19.02 -13.79
C GLU A 205 -47.63 19.14 -14.90
N PRO A 206 -48.73 19.88 -14.67
CA PRO A 206 -49.64 20.27 -15.73
C PRO A 206 -48.96 21.35 -16.57
N SER A 207 -48.88 21.09 -17.87
CA SER A 207 -48.38 21.96 -18.93
C SER A 207 -48.69 23.45 -18.70
N ASN A 208 -47.65 24.27 -18.56
CA ASN A 208 -47.56 25.64 -19.09
C ASN A 208 -46.23 26.25 -18.71
N THR A 209 -45.26 26.31 -19.64
CA THR A 209 -44.46 27.49 -20.03
C THR A 209 -43.17 27.10 -20.74
N SER A 210 -42.69 28.01 -21.57
CA SER A 210 -41.55 27.99 -22.48
C SER A 210 -40.16 27.86 -21.83
N ASP A 211 -40.06 27.29 -20.63
CA ASP A 211 -38.83 27.24 -19.81
C ASP A 211 -38.02 25.93 -19.94
N GLY A 212 -38.60 24.89 -20.55
CA GLY A 212 -37.97 23.56 -20.65
C GLY A 212 -36.64 23.52 -21.41
N THR A 213 -36.38 24.49 -22.30
CA THR A 213 -35.08 24.61 -23.00
C THR A 213 -33.96 25.16 -22.11
N ALA A 214 -34.28 26.01 -21.13
CA ALA A 214 -33.30 26.57 -20.19
C ALA A 214 -32.89 25.51 -19.15
N GLU A 215 -33.84 24.71 -18.67
CA GLU A 215 -33.56 23.59 -17.76
C GLU A 215 -32.75 22.47 -18.46
N PHE A 216 -33.02 22.19 -19.73
CA PHE A 216 -32.24 21.21 -20.49
C PHE A 216 -30.80 21.68 -20.80
N GLN A 217 -30.58 22.98 -20.97
CA GLN A 217 -29.25 23.56 -21.13
C GLN A 217 -28.47 23.58 -19.81
N SER A 218 -29.09 23.99 -18.70
CA SER A 218 -28.46 23.94 -17.37
C SER A 218 -28.13 22.50 -16.97
N PHE A 219 -28.96 21.53 -17.37
CA PHE A 219 -28.70 20.10 -17.20
C PHE A 219 -27.54 19.60 -18.07
N ARG A 220 -27.40 20.11 -19.30
CA ARG A 220 -26.27 19.77 -20.19
C ARG A 220 -24.97 20.39 -19.69
N GLU A 221 -25.02 21.56 -19.07
CA GLU A 221 -23.90 22.20 -18.38
C GLU A 221 -23.57 21.52 -17.07
N PHE A 222 -24.55 21.07 -16.28
CA PHE A 222 -24.33 20.23 -15.10
C PHE A 222 -23.71 18.89 -15.50
N ARG A 223 -24.16 18.27 -16.60
CA ARG A 223 -23.55 17.06 -17.16
C ARG A 223 -22.14 17.31 -17.69
N ARG A 224 -21.88 18.46 -18.34
CA ARG A 224 -20.54 18.87 -18.78
C ARG A 224 -19.63 19.07 -17.57
N LYS A 225 -20.08 19.77 -16.53
CA LYS A 225 -19.35 19.94 -15.26
C LYS A 225 -19.13 18.64 -14.51
N ALA A 226 -20.11 17.75 -14.44
CA ALA A 226 -19.99 16.44 -13.79
C ALA A 226 -19.14 15.44 -14.59
N SER A 227 -19.00 15.65 -15.91
CA SER A 227 -18.11 14.88 -16.78
C SER A 227 -16.69 15.45 -16.83
N ASP A 228 -16.53 16.78 -16.72
CA ASP A 228 -15.25 17.47 -16.54
C ASP A 228 -14.70 17.25 -15.13
N GLN A 229 -15.58 17.04 -14.15
CA GLN A 229 -15.25 16.54 -12.80
C GLN A 229 -15.01 15.02 -12.80
N LYS A 230 -14.37 14.54 -13.85
CA LYS A 230 -13.35 13.50 -13.75
C LYS A 230 -11.98 14.19 -13.66
N SER A 231 -11.83 15.22 -12.82
CA SER A 231 -10.50 15.47 -12.27
C SER A 231 -10.14 14.17 -11.56
N SER A 232 -9.00 13.60 -11.90
CA SER A 232 -8.52 12.43 -11.18
C SER A 232 -8.40 12.86 -9.73
N VAL A 233 -8.96 12.08 -8.81
CA VAL A 233 -8.85 12.37 -7.37
C VAL A 233 -7.38 12.49 -6.95
N PHE A 234 -6.48 11.80 -7.68
CA PHE A 234 -5.03 11.98 -7.57
C PHE A 234 -4.61 13.43 -7.84
N ARG A 235 -5.07 14.08 -8.93
CA ARG A 235 -4.82 15.51 -9.18
C ARG A 235 -5.45 16.40 -8.12
N ASP A 236 -6.66 16.10 -7.67
CA ASP A 236 -7.31 16.86 -6.60
C ASP A 236 -6.49 16.83 -5.30
N LYS A 237 -5.91 15.68 -4.94
CA LYS A 237 -5.00 15.51 -3.80
C LYS A 237 -3.77 16.41 -3.92
N TYR A 238 -3.11 16.43 -5.08
CA TYR A 238 -1.94 17.29 -5.31
C TYR A 238 -2.31 18.78 -5.39
N ASP A 239 -3.48 19.12 -5.94
CA ASP A 239 -3.99 20.49 -5.99
C ASP A 239 -4.31 21.02 -4.58
N GLU A 240 -4.87 20.18 -3.71
CA GLU A 240 -5.09 20.50 -2.29
C GLU A 240 -3.76 20.67 -1.55
N GLU A 241 -2.78 19.79 -1.75
CA GLU A 241 -1.44 19.89 -1.16
C GLU A 241 -0.70 21.16 -1.61
N LEU A 242 -0.85 21.56 -2.88
CA LEU A 242 -0.31 22.80 -3.42
C LEU A 242 -1.05 24.06 -2.92
N ALA A 243 -2.31 23.90 -2.52
CA ALA A 243 -3.15 24.98 -1.96
C ALA A 243 -2.92 25.19 -0.45
N LEU A 244 -2.40 24.20 0.28
CA LEU A 244 -2.09 24.31 1.73
C LEU A 244 -1.24 25.55 2.07
N PRO A 245 -0.14 25.87 1.35
CA PRO A 245 0.65 27.07 1.64
C PRO A 245 -0.07 28.38 1.26
N LEU A 246 -0.98 28.34 0.28
CA LEU A 246 -1.73 29.52 -0.17
C LEU A 246 -2.88 29.86 0.78
N MET A 247 -3.52 28.85 1.39
CA MET A 247 -4.52 29.07 2.44
C MET A 247 -3.92 29.72 3.70
N GLU A 248 -2.67 29.40 4.06
CA GLU A 248 -1.98 30.02 5.19
C GLU A 248 -1.65 31.51 4.98
N THR A 249 -1.61 32.01 3.73
CA THR A 249 -1.32 33.43 3.46
C THR A 249 -2.51 34.37 3.73
N GLY A 250 -3.71 33.85 3.99
CA GLY A 250 -4.90 34.64 4.32
C GLY A 250 -5.14 34.88 5.82
N SER A 251 -4.43 34.16 6.69
CA SER A 251 -4.51 34.32 8.15
C SER A 251 -3.09 34.39 8.72
N THR A 252 -2.74 35.55 9.27
CA THR A 252 -1.54 35.71 10.11
C THR A 252 -1.33 34.47 10.99
N PRO A 253 -0.15 33.82 10.98
CA PRO A 253 0.05 32.61 11.75
C PRO A 253 -0.04 32.95 13.24
N SER A 254 -1.12 32.50 13.88
CA SER A 254 -1.19 32.40 15.33
C SER A 254 -0.30 31.21 15.71
N PRO A 255 0.64 31.35 16.66
CA PRO A 255 1.66 30.33 16.99
C PRO A 255 1.09 29.09 17.72
N ALA A 256 -0.18 28.75 17.51
CA ALA A 256 -0.92 27.74 18.27
C ALA A 256 -1.22 26.44 17.49
N ASP A 257 -1.09 26.44 16.16
CA ASP A 257 -1.43 25.26 15.31
C ASP A 257 -0.21 24.41 14.92
N THR A 258 1.00 24.84 15.29
CA THR A 258 2.15 23.93 15.37
C THR A 258 1.85 22.95 16.49
N ALA A 259 1.41 21.74 16.09
CA ALA A 259 1.22 20.59 16.95
C ALA A 259 2.21 20.59 18.10
N ARG A 260 1.72 20.39 19.33
CA ARG A 260 2.54 20.22 20.53
C ARG A 260 3.44 18.97 20.42
N THR A 261 4.43 18.99 19.56
CA THR A 261 5.66 18.23 19.76
C THR A 261 6.40 18.92 20.88
N THR A 262 6.71 18.18 21.95
CA THR A 262 7.64 18.68 22.96
C THR A 262 8.94 19.11 22.26
N PRO A 263 9.63 20.15 22.74
CA PRO A 263 10.88 20.61 22.10
C PRO A 263 11.93 19.48 21.97
N VAL A 264 11.81 18.46 22.82
CA VAL A 264 12.62 17.23 22.78
C VAL A 264 12.31 16.38 21.54
N LEU A 265 11.03 16.14 21.21
CA LEU A 265 10.64 15.35 20.03
C LEU A 265 11.08 16.04 18.73
N GLN A 266 10.99 17.37 18.70
CA GLN A 266 11.40 18.14 17.53
C GLN A 266 12.91 18.07 17.31
N ASN A 267 13.72 18.20 18.38
CA ASN A 267 15.17 18.04 18.30
C ASN A 267 15.58 16.64 17.83
N ILE A 268 14.97 15.59 18.41
CA ILE A 268 15.21 14.20 17.98
C ILE A 268 14.87 14.00 16.51
N GLN A 269 13.79 14.60 16.02
CA GLN A 269 13.39 14.47 14.62
C GLN A 269 14.40 15.14 13.67
N THR A 270 14.92 16.31 14.03
CA THR A 270 16.01 16.97 13.28
C THR A 270 17.31 16.18 13.31
N ASP A 271 17.71 15.64 14.46
CA ASP A 271 18.93 14.85 14.60
C ASP A 271 18.83 13.55 13.79
N LEU A 272 17.68 12.88 13.86
CA LEU A 272 17.39 11.70 13.05
C LEU A 272 17.37 12.03 11.55
N ALA A 273 16.76 13.14 11.16
CA ALA A 273 16.74 13.59 9.78
C ALA A 273 18.15 13.95 9.26
N ALA A 274 19.02 14.48 10.12
CA ALA A 274 20.42 14.75 9.78
C ALA A 274 21.22 13.46 9.58
N VAL A 275 21.01 12.44 10.44
CA VAL A 275 21.65 11.12 10.31
C VAL A 275 21.16 10.37 9.07
N LEU A 276 19.87 10.48 8.74
CA LEU A 276 19.26 9.84 7.57
C LEU A 276 19.44 10.63 6.27
N TRP A 277 19.92 11.88 6.33
CA TRP A 277 20.14 12.73 5.17
C TRP A 277 20.96 12.09 4.04
N PRO A 278 22.11 11.43 4.28
CA PRO A 278 22.87 10.78 3.21
C PRO A 278 22.08 9.64 2.55
N LEU A 279 21.37 8.83 3.34
CA LEU A 279 20.51 7.77 2.82
C LEU A 279 19.38 8.34 1.97
N LYS A 280 18.71 9.38 2.48
CA LYS A 280 17.69 10.12 1.74
C LYS A 280 18.22 10.66 0.42
N ARG A 281 19.42 11.24 0.41
CA ARG A 281 20.04 11.71 -0.83
C ARG A 281 20.32 10.59 -1.83
N VAL A 282 20.74 9.41 -1.37
CA VAL A 282 20.95 8.26 -2.26
C VAL A 282 19.62 7.81 -2.88
N VAL A 283 18.56 7.71 -2.06
CA VAL A 283 17.23 7.33 -2.54
C VAL A 283 16.66 8.40 -3.49
N ASP A 284 16.76 9.69 -3.17
CA ASP A 284 16.25 10.79 -4.00
C ASP A 284 17.03 10.95 -5.33
N VAL A 285 18.32 10.57 -5.36
CA VAL A 285 19.11 10.58 -6.60
C VAL A 285 18.74 9.41 -7.51
N THR A 286 18.43 8.25 -6.92
CA THR A 286 18.08 7.04 -7.66
C THR A 286 16.61 6.98 -8.05
N CYS A 287 15.72 7.58 -7.25
CA CYS A 287 14.30 7.72 -7.49
C CYS A 287 13.99 9.19 -7.81
N PRO A 288 13.97 9.59 -9.10
CA PRO A 288 13.62 10.96 -9.45
C PRO A 288 12.16 11.24 -9.07
N ASP A 289 11.91 12.39 -8.46
CA ASP A 289 10.57 12.80 -8.07
C ASP A 289 9.65 12.84 -9.31
N CYS A 290 8.56 12.07 -9.27
CA CYS A 290 7.62 11.85 -10.36
C CYS A 290 6.19 12.29 -10.01
N ARG A 291 6.05 13.16 -9.00
CA ARG A 291 4.77 13.73 -8.59
C ARG A 291 4.12 14.49 -9.75
N ILE A 292 2.79 14.46 -9.77
CA ILE A 292 1.98 15.11 -10.80
C ILE A 292 2.28 16.62 -10.82
N TYR A 293 2.38 17.22 -12.01
CA TYR A 293 2.76 18.62 -12.28
C TYR A 293 4.26 18.97 -12.17
N GLN A 294 5.15 18.01 -11.88
CA GLN A 294 6.59 18.26 -11.90
C GLN A 294 7.20 18.04 -13.30
N PRO A 295 8.32 18.71 -13.64
CA PRO A 295 8.97 18.58 -14.96
C PRO A 295 9.48 17.15 -15.26
N ARG A 296 9.55 16.28 -14.26
CA ARG A 296 10.01 14.88 -14.35
C ARG A 296 8.88 13.85 -14.30
N GLU A 297 7.62 14.26 -14.46
CA GLU A 297 6.44 13.37 -14.44
C GLU A 297 6.59 12.17 -15.40
N ASN A 298 7.14 12.36 -16.61
CA ASN A 298 7.33 11.31 -17.61
C ASN A 298 8.33 10.20 -17.19
N LEU A 299 9.13 10.42 -16.15
CA LEU A 299 10.08 9.43 -15.61
C LEU A 299 9.43 8.48 -14.60
N TYR A 300 8.10 8.52 -14.43
CA TYR A 300 7.37 7.67 -13.47
C TYR A 300 7.75 6.18 -13.55
N ALA A 301 8.01 5.64 -14.75
CA ALA A 301 8.38 4.23 -14.91
C ALA A 301 9.78 3.93 -14.36
N VAL A 302 10.71 4.88 -14.47
CA VAL A 302 12.07 4.76 -13.91
C VAL A 302 12.00 4.85 -12.39
N THR A 303 11.24 5.81 -11.86
CA THR A 303 11.01 5.96 -10.42
C THR A 303 10.38 4.70 -9.85
N PHE A 304 9.33 4.18 -10.50
CA PHE A 304 8.68 2.94 -10.10
C PHE A 304 9.67 1.77 -10.00
N LEU A 305 10.48 1.53 -11.04
CA LEU A 305 11.45 0.44 -11.04
C LEU A 305 12.56 0.62 -10.00
N ALA A 306 13.06 1.86 -9.85
CA ALA A 306 14.11 2.18 -8.88
C ALA A 306 13.60 2.02 -7.44
N SER A 307 12.43 2.60 -7.11
CA SER A 307 11.80 2.49 -5.80
C SER A 307 11.41 1.04 -5.49
N PHE A 308 10.88 0.29 -6.47
CA PHE A 308 10.58 -1.12 -6.30
C PHE A 308 11.84 -1.95 -6.01
N ALA A 309 12.97 -1.66 -6.68
CA ALA A 309 14.24 -2.32 -6.40
C ALA A 309 14.76 -1.99 -5.00
N TRP A 310 14.65 -0.74 -4.55
CA TRP A 310 15.02 -0.34 -3.19
C TRP A 310 14.16 -0.99 -2.12
N VAL A 311 12.84 -1.03 -2.31
CA VAL A 311 11.92 -1.74 -1.40
C VAL A 311 12.28 -3.22 -1.36
N SER A 312 12.46 -3.86 -2.52
CA SER A 312 12.84 -5.28 -2.59
C SER A 312 14.19 -5.57 -1.91
N LEU A 313 15.19 -4.70 -2.10
CA LEU A 313 16.50 -4.83 -1.47
C LEU A 313 16.42 -4.66 0.04
N ALA A 314 15.69 -3.65 0.52
CA ALA A 314 15.55 -3.38 1.94
C ALA A 314 14.74 -4.48 2.64
N SER A 315 13.64 -4.95 2.04
CA SER A 315 12.88 -6.12 2.53
C SER A 315 13.74 -7.39 2.58
N PHE A 316 14.62 -7.61 1.59
CA PHE A 316 15.55 -8.73 1.61
C PHE A 316 16.54 -8.65 2.78
N VAL A 317 17.11 -7.47 3.04
CA VAL A 317 18.02 -7.24 4.18
C VAL A 317 17.30 -7.49 5.51
N VAL A 318 16.07 -6.97 5.66
CA VAL A 318 15.24 -7.22 6.85
C VAL A 318 15.02 -8.72 7.04
N GLY A 319 14.63 -9.45 5.99
CA GLY A 319 14.43 -10.90 6.03
C GLY A 319 15.67 -11.65 6.51
N CYS A 320 16.85 -11.34 5.94
CA CYS A 320 18.10 -11.98 6.34
C CYS A 320 18.46 -11.74 7.82
N VAL A 321 18.30 -10.51 8.31
CA VAL A 321 18.59 -10.17 9.71
C VAL A 321 17.61 -10.91 10.65
N VAL A 322 16.33 -10.95 10.29
CA VAL A 322 15.29 -11.61 11.08
C VAL A 322 15.52 -13.12 11.15
N ASP A 323 15.80 -13.78 10.03
CA ASP A 323 16.06 -15.22 9.97
C ASP A 323 17.23 -15.62 10.88
N ARG A 324 18.28 -14.80 10.89
CA ARG A 324 19.43 -14.99 11.77
C ARG A 324 19.08 -14.79 13.24
N TRP A 325 18.30 -13.75 13.58
CA TRP A 325 17.85 -13.51 14.94
C TRP A 325 16.97 -14.63 15.48
N VAL A 326 16.11 -15.18 14.62
CA VAL A 326 15.29 -16.36 14.93
C VAL A 326 16.18 -17.58 15.23
N ALA A 327 17.25 -17.79 14.45
CA ALA A 327 18.21 -18.87 14.68
C ALA A 327 18.98 -18.71 16.01
N LEU A 328 19.33 -17.47 16.38
CA LEU A 328 20.01 -17.16 17.65
C LEU A 328 19.13 -17.37 18.88
N LEU A 329 17.84 -17.09 18.78
CA LEU A 329 16.90 -17.15 19.91
C LEU A 329 16.51 -18.58 20.31
N GLN A 330 16.82 -19.62 19.52
CA GLN A 330 16.62 -21.07 19.77
C GLN A 330 15.29 -21.49 20.43
N ASN A 331 14.25 -20.64 20.37
CA ASN A 331 12.96 -20.89 20.99
C ASN A 331 11.91 -21.16 19.89
N PRO A 332 11.36 -22.39 19.81
CA PRO A 332 10.41 -22.75 18.76
C PRO A 332 9.14 -21.87 18.79
N SER A 333 8.73 -21.40 19.97
CA SER A 333 7.54 -20.55 20.14
C SER A 333 7.77 -19.06 19.80
N SER A 334 9.00 -18.54 19.88
CA SER A 334 9.29 -17.14 19.54
C SER A 334 9.56 -16.94 18.05
N SER A 335 10.04 -17.98 17.36
CA SER A 335 10.26 -17.98 15.91
C SER A 335 8.98 -17.66 15.12
N GLY A 336 7.85 -18.25 15.54
CA GLY A 336 6.54 -17.97 14.94
C GLY A 336 6.09 -16.53 15.17
N PHE A 337 6.23 -15.99 16.38
CA PHE A 337 5.79 -14.62 16.68
C PHE A 337 6.64 -13.55 16.01
N PHE A 338 7.97 -13.65 16.09
CA PHE A 338 8.87 -12.69 15.45
C PHE A 338 8.80 -12.82 13.92
N GLY A 339 8.75 -14.04 13.37
CA GLY A 339 8.55 -14.24 11.92
C GLY A 339 7.22 -13.68 11.43
N LEU A 340 6.12 -13.90 12.16
CA LEU A 340 4.80 -13.36 11.81
C LEU A 340 4.69 -11.84 11.93
N ALA A 341 5.42 -11.22 12.86
CA ALA A 341 5.33 -9.79 13.14
C ALA A 341 6.31 -8.95 12.33
N LEU A 342 7.53 -9.44 12.07
CA LEU A 342 8.58 -8.69 11.37
C LEU A 342 8.64 -8.96 9.86
N VAL A 343 8.22 -10.12 9.36
CA VAL A 343 8.12 -10.38 7.91
C VAL A 343 6.87 -9.71 7.31
N ALA A 344 5.89 -9.43 8.15
CA ALA A 344 4.64 -8.78 7.80
C ALA A 344 4.69 -7.23 7.89
N LEU A 345 5.83 -6.67 8.33
CA LEU A 345 6.12 -5.23 8.46
C LEU A 345 7.07 -4.79 7.34
#